data_AF-A0A556AX01-F1
#
_entry.id   AF-A0A556AX01-F1
#
_cell.length_a   1.000
_cell.length_b   1.000
_cell.length_c   1.000
_cell.angle_alpha   90.00
_cell.angle_beta   90.00
_cell.angle_gamma   90.00
#
_symmetry.space_group_name_H-M   'P 1'
#
loop_
_entity.id
_entity.type
_entity.pdbx_description
1 polymer ?
#
loop_
_entity_poly.entity_id
_entity_poly.type
_entity_poly.pdbx_seq_one_letter_code
_entity_poly.pdbx_strand_id
1 'polypeptide(L)'
;TFSALKSLFKYLSQKTEDEYGNSYLSRNVMDKIELHKEKIDAAARADDVANMIFNNNDDAAFLRFLANDYEFILKETSTRKYNYF
;
A
#
# COMPACT_ATOMS: atom_id res chain seq x y z
N THR A 1 2.61 -7.04 -6.21
CA THR A 1 3.87 -7.34 -6.94
C THR A 1 3.64 -7.73 -8.40
N PHE A 2 2.61 -8.52 -8.75
CA PHE A 2 2.36 -8.94 -10.16
C PHE A 2 2.09 -7.79 -11.15
N SER A 3 1.38 -6.74 -10.73
CA SER A 3 1.09 -5.57 -11.57
C SER A 3 2.34 -4.81 -12.01
N ALA A 4 3.37 -4.76 -11.16
CA ALA A 4 4.65 -4.13 -11.49
C ALA A 4 5.37 -4.92 -12.59
N LEU A 5 5.39 -6.25 -12.47
CA LEU A 5 6.01 -7.14 -13.46
C LEU A 5 5.29 -7.07 -14.83
N LYS A 6 3.95 -7.09 -14.83
CA LYS A 6 3.16 -6.93 -16.06
C LYS A 6 3.41 -5.57 -16.73
N SER A 7 3.55 -4.51 -15.93
CA SER A 7 3.87 -3.17 -16.44
C SER A 7 5.27 -3.09 -17.04
N LEU A 8 6.26 -3.70 -16.40
CA LEU A 8 7.64 -3.77 -16.90
C LEU A 8 7.71 -4.50 -18.24
N PHE A 9 7.12 -5.70 -18.33
CA PHE A 9 7.16 -6.49 -19.57
C PHE A 9 6.42 -5.78 -20.72
N LYS A 10 5.32 -5.08 -20.41
CA LYS A 10 4.62 -4.22 -21.37
C LYS A 10 5.51 -3.06 -21.85
N TYR A 11 6.23 -2.40 -20.92
CA TYR A 11 7.16 -1.34 -21.27
C TYR A 11 8.29 -1.85 -22.19
N LEU A 12 8.94 -2.95 -21.82
CA LEU A 12 10.03 -3.55 -22.59
C LEU A 12 9.61 -4.07 -23.98
N SER A 13 8.33 -4.43 -24.15
CA SER A 13 7.83 -4.91 -25.44
C SER A 13 7.28 -3.80 -26.35
N GLN A 14 6.80 -2.68 -25.80
CA GLN A 14 6.05 -1.67 -26.55
C GLN A 14 6.65 -0.26 -26.55
N LYS A 15 7.61 0.02 -25.66
CA LYS A 15 8.10 1.39 -25.39
C LYS A 15 9.62 1.51 -25.42
N THR A 16 10.31 0.43 -25.74
CA THR A 16 11.77 0.39 -25.80
C THR A 16 12.20 -0.30 -27.07
N GLU A 17 13.21 0.24 -27.71
CA GLU A 17 13.75 -0.26 -28.97
C GLU A 17 15.28 -0.30 -28.89
N ASP A 18 15.89 -1.23 -29.62
CA ASP A 18 17.32 -1.23 -29.87
C ASP A 18 17.71 -0.19 -30.93
N GLU A 19 19.00 -0.12 -31.25
CA GLU A 19 19.55 0.82 -32.23
C GLU A 19 18.98 0.65 -33.65
N TYR A 20 18.28 -0.46 -33.92
CA TYR A 20 17.68 -0.80 -35.20
C TYR A 20 16.14 -0.63 -35.18
N GLY A 21 15.57 -0.10 -34.09
CA GLY A 21 14.13 0.09 -33.95
C GLY A 21 13.37 -1.19 -33.58
N ASN A 22 14.06 -2.28 -33.21
CA ASN A 22 13.41 -3.51 -32.79
C ASN A 22 13.12 -3.47 -31.29
N SER A 23 11.95 -3.95 -30.90
CA SER A 23 11.59 -4.10 -29.49
C SER A 23 12.53 -5.09 -28.78
N TYR A 24 12.96 -4.77 -27.56
CA TYR A 24 13.78 -5.67 -26.73
C TYR A 24 13.08 -6.97 -26.35
N LEU A 25 11.74 -7.02 -26.46
CA LEU A 25 10.97 -8.19 -26.08
C LEU A 25 9.97 -8.55 -27.19
N SER A 26 10.36 -9.49 -28.04
CA SER A 26 9.56 -9.99 -29.16
C SER A 26 8.30 -10.76 -28.74
N ARG A 27 8.27 -11.31 -27.52
CA ARG A 27 7.12 -12.06 -26.98
C ARG A 27 6.85 -11.73 -25.52
N ASN A 28 5.75 -11.02 -25.27
CA ASN A 28 5.28 -10.73 -23.91
C ASN A 28 4.40 -11.87 -23.36
N VAL A 29 4.99 -12.78 -22.59
CA VAL A 29 4.25 -13.86 -21.93
C VAL A 29 3.35 -13.36 -20.79
N MET A 30 3.68 -12.22 -20.18
CA MET A 30 2.90 -11.64 -19.08
C MET A 30 1.52 -11.14 -19.52
N ASP A 31 1.33 -10.86 -20.81
CA ASP A 31 0.02 -10.50 -21.36
C ASP A 31 -0.99 -11.65 -21.30
N LYS A 32 -0.50 -12.90 -21.35
CA LYS A 32 -1.34 -14.11 -21.30
C LYS A 32 -1.82 -14.45 -19.90
N ILE A 33 -1.28 -13.79 -18.87
CA ILE A 33 -1.66 -14.07 -17.49
C ILE A 33 -2.82 -13.16 -17.11
N GLU A 34 -3.96 -13.79 -16.83
CA GLU A 34 -5.14 -13.14 -16.30
C GLU A 34 -4.94 -12.89 -14.80
N LEU A 35 -5.03 -11.63 -14.42
CA LEU A 35 -5.12 -11.26 -13.01
C LEU A 35 -6.59 -11.30 -12.62
N HIS A 36 -7.01 -12.38 -11.97
CA HIS A 36 -8.29 -12.39 -11.29
C HIS A 36 -8.17 -11.48 -10.07
N LYS A 37 -8.59 -10.22 -10.23
CA LYS A 37 -8.95 -9.40 -9.07
C LYS A 37 -10.24 -10.00 -8.54
N GLU A 38 -10.24 -10.41 -7.27
CA GLU A 38 -11.49 -10.75 -6.60
C GLU A 38 -12.42 -9.54 -6.75
N LYS A 39 -13.61 -9.81 -7.31
CA LYS A 39 -14.66 -8.81 -7.36
C LYS A 39 -15.23 -8.69 -5.96
N ILE A 40 -14.54 -7.94 -5.12
CA ILE A 40 -15.11 -7.47 -3.86
C ILE A 40 -16.24 -6.52 -4.26
N ASP A 41 -17.45 -6.81 -3.78
CA ASP A 41 -18.61 -5.96 -3.99
C ASP A 41 -18.31 -4.53 -3.49
N ALA A 42 -18.92 -3.52 -4.13
CA ALA A 42 -18.71 -2.13 -3.75
C ALA A 42 -19.10 -1.88 -2.28
N ALA A 43 -20.15 -2.56 -1.81
CA ALA A 43 -20.57 -2.51 -0.41
C ALA A 43 -19.52 -3.11 0.53
N ALA A 44 -18.98 -4.30 0.19
CA ALA A 44 -17.93 -4.94 0.98
C ALA A 44 -16.64 -4.07 1.04
N ARG A 45 -16.26 -3.44 -0.07
CA ARG A 45 -15.12 -2.49 -0.07
C ARG A 45 -15.40 -1.24 0.77
N ALA A 46 -16.63 -0.73 0.74
CA ALA A 46 -17.00 0.42 1.54
C ALA A 46 -16.96 0.09 3.04
N ASP A 47 -17.37 -1.11 3.43
CA ASP A 47 -17.31 -1.59 4.81
C ASP A 47 -15.87 -1.77 5.29
N ASP A 48 -15.01 -2.38 4.47
CA ASP A 48 -13.57 -2.50 4.74
C ASP A 48 -12.93 -1.13 4.99
N VAL A 49 -13.27 -0.14 4.15
CA VAL A 49 -12.71 1.21 4.23
C VAL A 49 -13.32 2.01 5.39
N ALA A 50 -14.60 1.81 5.71
CA ALA A 50 -15.28 2.52 6.81
C ALA A 50 -14.59 2.26 8.16
N ASN A 51 -14.09 1.04 8.37
CA ASN A 51 -13.33 0.67 9.56
C ASN A 51 -11.92 1.30 9.63
N MET A 52 -11.41 1.84 8.52
CA MET A 52 -10.09 2.49 8.44
C MET A 52 -10.18 4.03 8.54
N ILE A 53 -11.38 4.59 8.60
CA ILE A 53 -11.62 6.03 8.63
C ILE A 53 -12.05 6.43 10.05
N PHE A 54 -11.50 7.54 10.55
CA PHE A 54 -11.99 8.16 11.78
C PHE A 54 -13.41 8.67 11.58
N ASN A 55 -14.33 8.22 12.42
CA ASN A 55 -15.73 8.64 12.36
C ASN A 55 -16.01 9.67 13.46
N ASN A 56 -16.97 10.57 13.21
CA ASN A 56 -17.40 11.58 14.18
C ASN A 56 -16.23 12.40 14.76
N ASN A 57 -15.90 12.19 16.04
CA ASN A 57 -14.84 12.89 16.78
C ASN A 57 -13.66 11.96 17.13
N ASP A 58 -13.57 10.79 16.49
CA ASP A 58 -12.52 9.80 16.77
C ASP A 58 -11.12 10.37 16.44
N ASP A 59 -11.02 11.25 15.46
CA ASP A 59 -9.80 11.96 15.09
C ASP A 59 -9.34 12.91 16.19
N ALA A 60 -10.24 13.73 16.72
CA ALA A 60 -9.97 14.64 17.83
C ALA A 60 -9.65 13.86 19.12
N ALA A 61 -10.34 12.74 19.36
CA ALA A 61 -10.06 11.84 20.47
C ALA A 61 -8.66 11.22 20.32
N PHE A 62 -8.28 10.77 19.13
CA PHE A 62 -6.96 10.22 18.84
C PHE A 62 -5.85 11.26 19.04
N LEU A 63 -6.05 12.50 18.57
CA LEU A 63 -5.11 13.60 18.81
C LEU A 63 -4.96 13.93 20.30
N ARG A 64 -6.07 13.94 21.05
CA ARG A 64 -6.05 14.15 22.51
C ARG A 64 -5.31 13.02 23.22
N PHE A 65 -5.53 11.78 22.80
CA PHE A 65 -4.81 10.62 23.32
C PHE A 65 -3.30 10.73 23.07
N LEU A 66 -2.88 11.07 21.84
CA LEU A 66 -1.47 11.27 21.52
C LEU A 66 -0.84 12.38 22.36
N ALA A 67 -1.56 13.49 22.56
CA ALA A 67 -1.05 14.66 23.26
C ALA A 67 -0.96 14.47 24.78
N ASN A 68 -1.89 13.71 25.38
CA ASN A 68 -2.03 13.67 26.85
C ASN A 68 -1.83 12.28 27.44
N ASP A 69 -2.22 11.22 26.75
CA ASP A 69 -2.35 9.89 27.37
C ASP A 69 -1.24 8.92 26.93
N TYR A 70 -0.74 9.06 25.70
CA TYR A 70 0.24 8.16 25.11
C TYR A 70 1.58 8.14 25.88
N GLU A 71 2.00 9.29 26.41
CA GLU A 71 3.24 9.40 27.21
C GLU A 71 3.19 8.50 28.46
N PHE A 72 2.02 8.38 29.10
CA PHE A 72 1.86 7.55 30.30
C PHE A 72 1.95 6.06 29.98
N ILE A 73 1.40 5.63 28.84
CA ILE A 73 1.50 4.25 28.36
C ILE A 73 2.97 3.89 28.06
N LEU A 74 3.72 4.81 27.44
CA LEU A 74 5.15 4.62 27.20
C LEU A 74 5.95 4.50 28.51
N LYS A 75 5.58 5.25 29.55
CA LYS A 75 6.17 5.12 30.90
C LYS A 75 5.90 3.78 31.56
N GLU A 76 4.70 3.24 31.38
CA GLU A 76 4.29 1.96 31.97
C GLU A 76 4.90 0.75 31.24
N THR A 77 5.02 0.81 29.91
CA THR A 77 5.56 -0.28 29.09
C THR A 77 7.09 -0.24 28.94
N SER A 78 7.71 0.92 29.08
CA SER A 78 9.17 1.07 29.06
C SER A 78 9.78 0.81 30.43
N THR A 79 9.96 -0.47 30.78
CA THR A 79 10.83 -0.86 31.91
C THR A 79 12.31 -0.66 31.63
N ARG A 80 12.71 -0.20 30.43
CA ARG A 80 14.10 0.11 30.08
C ARG A 80 14.17 1.27 29.11
N LYS A 81 14.88 2.32 29.52
CA LYS A 81 15.42 3.47 28.75
C LYS A 81 14.72 4.81 28.97
N TYR A 82 14.92 5.36 30.16
CA TYR A 82 15.04 6.81 30.35
C TYR A 82 16.52 7.19 30.56
N ASN A 83 17.40 6.78 29.64
CA ASN A 83 18.85 7.08 29.70
C ASN A 83 19.31 7.96 28.52
N TYR A 84 18.47 8.89 28.06
CA TYR A 84 18.91 9.90 27.09
C TYR A 84 18.22 11.23 27.36
N PHE A 85 18.51 11.82 28.52
CA PHE A 85 18.72 13.25 28.72
C PHE A 85 19.84 13.41 29.75
#